data_AF-A0A3C0GFE8-F1
#
_entry.id   AF-A0A3C0GFE8-F1
#
_cell.length_a   1.000
_cell.length_b   1.000
_cell.length_c   1.000
_cell.angle_alpha   90.00
_cell.angle_beta   90.00
_cell.angle_gamma   90.00
#
_symmetry.space_group_name_H-M   'P 1'
#
loop_
_entity.id
_entity.type
_entity.pdbx_description
1 polymer ?
#
loop_
_entity_poly.entity_id
_entity_poly.type
_entity_poly.pdbx_seq_one_letter_code
_entity_poly.pdbx_strand_id
1 'polypeptide(L)'
;ANRKNWPMTAYLNFHIENGKKEYQIVKAMTKQYSMPLECAIFLLAGGYSMWRETRNDFKQGKFKIKSLQRCNEIGASLMFMKNNFNIRLTRSFITAYAVVSEHPKFKWERFKTALKSKSALLLRGTNTEDFVRVFDKIYNGNVHNKINFTRYFLDREYQDDEEGDDS
;
A
#
# COMPACT_ATOMS: atom_id res chain seq x y z
N ALA A 1 -23.10 0.56 -24.99
CA ALA A 1 -21.62 0.52 -25.04
C ALA A 1 -21.09 -0.63 -24.17
N ASN A 2 -20.24 -1.50 -24.72
CA ASN A 2 -19.72 -2.70 -24.04
C ASN A 2 -18.61 -2.31 -23.04
N ARG A 3 -18.96 -2.18 -21.75
CA ARG A 3 -18.04 -1.70 -20.70
C ARG A 3 -16.91 -2.69 -20.35
N LYS A 4 -16.97 -3.95 -20.82
CA LYS A 4 -16.04 -5.03 -20.41
C LYS A 4 -14.54 -4.67 -20.54
N ASN A 5 -14.16 -3.84 -21.52
CA ASN A 5 -12.77 -3.49 -21.81
C ASN A 5 -12.32 -2.10 -21.33
N TRP A 6 -13.11 -1.45 -20.46
CA TRP A 6 -12.73 -0.14 -19.93
C TRP A 6 -11.47 -0.21 -19.05
N PRO A 7 -10.55 0.77 -19.17
CA PRO A 7 -9.48 0.91 -18.18
C PRO A 7 -10.06 1.29 -16.82
N MET A 8 -9.33 1.00 -15.73
CA MET A 8 -9.82 1.26 -14.36
C MET A 8 -10.15 2.74 -14.12
N THR A 9 -9.44 3.64 -14.78
CA THR A 9 -9.69 5.09 -14.76
C THR A 9 -11.03 5.48 -15.38
N ALA A 10 -11.51 4.76 -16.39
CA ALA A 10 -12.82 5.00 -16.99
C ALA A 10 -13.96 4.58 -16.05
N TYR A 11 -13.81 3.44 -15.37
CA TYR A 11 -14.74 3.05 -14.30
C TYR A 11 -14.77 4.06 -13.15
N LEU A 12 -13.60 4.56 -12.73
CA LEU A 12 -13.48 5.60 -11.71
C LEU A 12 -14.29 6.85 -12.08
N ASN A 13 -14.06 7.41 -13.27
CA ASN A 13 -14.74 8.62 -13.71
C ASN A 13 -16.24 8.40 -13.89
N PHE A 14 -16.65 7.27 -14.48
CA PHE A 14 -18.06 6.93 -14.64
C PHE A 14 -18.80 6.89 -13.29
N HIS A 15 -18.23 6.24 -12.27
CA HIS A 15 -18.89 6.18 -10.95
C HIS A 15 -18.89 7.53 -10.24
N ILE A 16 -17.87 8.38 -10.43
CA ILE A 16 -17.86 9.77 -9.94
C ILE A 16 -18.98 10.59 -10.58
N GLU A 17 -19.15 10.50 -11.91
CA GLU A 17 -20.22 11.19 -12.65
C GLU A 17 -21.62 10.76 -12.20
N ASN A 18 -21.76 9.50 -11.76
CA ASN A 18 -23.00 8.98 -11.16
C ASN A 18 -23.12 9.25 -9.65
N GLY A 19 -22.33 10.18 -9.09
CA GLY A 19 -22.47 10.66 -7.71
C GLY A 19 -21.93 9.72 -6.63
N LYS A 20 -21.12 8.70 -6.97
CA LYS A 20 -20.53 7.79 -5.97
C LYS A 20 -19.36 8.45 -5.26
N LYS A 21 -19.54 8.78 -3.97
CA LYS A 21 -18.56 9.52 -3.16
C LYS A 21 -17.27 8.73 -2.88
N GLU A 22 -17.36 7.41 -2.69
CA GLU A 22 -16.21 6.54 -2.44
C GLU A 22 -15.16 6.63 -3.57
N TYR A 23 -15.63 6.77 -4.81
CA TYR A 23 -14.78 6.91 -5.99
C TYR A 23 -14.11 8.29 -6.06
N GLN A 24 -14.77 9.35 -5.57
CA GLN A 24 -14.14 10.68 -5.43
C GLN A 24 -12.98 10.62 -4.43
N ILE A 25 -13.15 9.89 -3.32
CA ILE A 25 -12.08 9.68 -2.32
C ILE A 25 -10.92 8.92 -2.95
N VAL A 26 -11.16 7.84 -3.71
CA VAL A 26 -10.10 7.11 -4.43
C VAL A 26 -9.31 8.07 -5.33
N LYS A 27 -10.00 8.91 -6.13
CA LYS A 27 -9.35 9.90 -6.99
C LYS A 27 -8.53 10.91 -6.17
N ALA A 28 -9.06 11.40 -5.05
CA ALA A 28 -8.34 12.30 -4.15
C ALA A 28 -7.06 11.66 -3.60
N MET A 29 -7.12 10.43 -3.12
CA MET A 29 -5.96 9.70 -2.57
C MET A 29 -4.88 9.45 -3.62
N THR A 30 -5.26 9.08 -4.86
CA THR A 30 -4.28 8.91 -5.95
C THR A 30 -3.52 10.19 -6.24
N LYS A 31 -4.20 11.34 -6.21
CA LYS A 31 -3.61 12.65 -6.47
C LYS A 31 -2.75 13.10 -5.30
N GLN A 32 -3.28 13.03 -4.08
CA GLN A 32 -2.63 13.49 -2.85
C GLN A 32 -1.30 12.78 -2.61
N TYR A 33 -1.27 11.46 -2.79
CA TYR A 33 -0.10 10.65 -2.48
C TYR A 33 0.70 10.19 -3.72
N SER A 34 0.35 10.72 -4.91
CA SER A 34 0.98 10.32 -6.18
C SER A 34 1.05 8.80 -6.40
N MET A 35 0.08 8.05 -5.89
CA MET A 35 0.09 6.59 -5.93
C MET A 35 -0.71 6.05 -7.13
N PRO A 36 -0.32 4.89 -7.70
CA PRO A 36 -1.10 4.25 -8.76
C PRO A 36 -2.54 3.96 -8.31
N LEU A 37 -3.50 4.05 -9.23
CA LEU A 37 -4.93 3.84 -8.94
C LEU A 37 -5.22 2.50 -8.26
N GLU A 38 -4.62 1.41 -8.75
CA GLU A 38 -4.80 0.09 -8.11
C GLU A 38 -4.32 0.07 -6.65
N CYS A 39 -3.27 0.84 -6.32
CA CYS A 39 -2.75 0.92 -4.96
C CYS A 39 -3.71 1.65 -4.02
N ALA A 40 -4.23 2.80 -4.45
CA ALA A 40 -5.24 3.51 -3.68
C ALA A 40 -6.47 2.62 -3.42
N ILE A 41 -6.92 1.88 -4.43
CA ILE A 41 -8.08 0.98 -4.29
C ILE A 41 -7.80 -0.11 -3.25
N PHE A 42 -6.69 -0.86 -3.35
CA PHE A 42 -6.47 -1.95 -2.39
C PHE A 42 -6.19 -1.43 -0.98
N LEU A 43 -5.50 -0.29 -0.82
CA LEU A 43 -5.23 0.28 0.50
C LEU A 43 -6.53 0.73 1.18
N LEU A 44 -7.40 1.42 0.44
CA LEU A 44 -8.71 1.84 0.93
C LEU A 44 -9.64 0.64 1.20
N ALA A 45 -9.47 -0.46 0.47
CA ALA A 45 -10.17 -1.73 0.72
C ALA A 45 -9.62 -2.53 1.91
N GLY A 46 -8.55 -2.07 2.57
CA GLY A 46 -7.87 -2.79 3.65
C GLY A 46 -6.82 -3.80 3.19
N GLY A 47 -6.71 -4.07 1.89
CA GLY A 47 -5.79 -5.07 1.35
C GLY A 47 -4.36 -4.59 1.12
N TYR A 48 -3.57 -5.47 0.51
CA TYR A 48 -2.15 -5.29 0.18
C TYR A 48 -1.86 -5.43 -1.33
N SER A 49 -2.84 -5.94 -2.07
CA SER A 49 -2.82 -6.12 -3.52
C SER A 49 -4.25 -6.09 -4.06
N MET A 50 -4.40 -5.96 -5.38
CA MET A 50 -5.72 -5.91 -6.01
C MET A 50 -6.30 -7.32 -6.18
N TRP A 51 -7.21 -7.71 -5.30
CA TRP A 51 -7.96 -8.97 -5.40
C TRP A 51 -9.04 -8.92 -6.47
N ARG A 52 -9.49 -10.09 -6.93
CA ARG A 52 -10.47 -10.21 -8.02
C ARG A 52 -11.81 -9.61 -7.62
N GLU A 53 -12.21 -9.84 -6.37
CA GLU A 53 -13.45 -9.40 -5.75
C GLU A 53 -13.45 -7.87 -5.66
N THR A 54 -12.42 -7.27 -5.04
CA THR A 54 -12.25 -5.82 -4.95
C THR A 54 -12.25 -5.17 -6.34
N ARG A 55 -11.57 -5.78 -7.31
CA ARG A 55 -11.55 -5.31 -8.70
C ARG A 55 -12.95 -5.35 -9.32
N ASN A 56 -13.71 -6.41 -9.10
CA ASN A 56 -15.06 -6.57 -9.62
C ASN A 56 -16.03 -5.58 -8.97
N ASP A 57 -15.97 -5.42 -7.65
CA ASP A 57 -16.80 -4.46 -6.92
C ASP A 57 -16.53 -3.02 -7.37
N PHE A 58 -15.25 -2.68 -7.56
CA PHE A 58 -14.87 -1.39 -8.12
C PHE A 58 -15.45 -1.16 -9.52
N LYS A 59 -15.39 -2.15 -10.41
CA LYS A 59 -16.00 -2.03 -11.75
C LYS A 59 -17.53 -1.90 -11.67
N GLN A 60 -18.17 -2.59 -10.75
CA GLN A 60 -19.62 -2.65 -10.62
C GLN A 60 -20.25 -1.47 -9.85
N GLY A 61 -19.46 -0.56 -9.28
CA GLY A 61 -20.02 0.54 -8.47
C GLY A 61 -20.33 0.14 -7.03
N LYS A 62 -19.82 -1.02 -6.59
CA LYS A 62 -20.05 -1.63 -5.27
C LYS A 62 -18.87 -1.47 -4.31
N PHE A 63 -17.79 -0.82 -4.75
CA PHE A 63 -16.61 -0.60 -3.92
C PHE A 63 -16.95 0.13 -2.63
N LYS A 64 -16.37 -0.36 -1.53
CA LYS A 64 -16.48 0.23 -0.21
C LYS A 64 -15.09 0.46 0.37
N ILE A 65 -14.92 1.62 0.99
CA ILE A 65 -13.72 1.97 1.74
C ILE A 65 -13.85 1.31 3.11
N LYS A 66 -12.90 0.43 3.44
CA LYS A 66 -12.79 -0.17 4.77
C LYS A 66 -12.00 0.73 5.73
N SER A 67 -10.88 1.31 5.28
CA SER A 67 -10.05 2.15 6.13
C SER A 67 -9.41 3.31 5.36
N LEU A 68 -9.94 4.53 5.59
CA LEU A 68 -9.33 5.77 5.09
C LEU A 68 -8.09 6.15 5.89
N GLN A 69 -8.13 5.94 7.22
CA GLN A 69 -7.01 6.26 8.11
C GLN A 69 -5.73 5.52 7.69
N ARG A 70 -5.83 4.20 7.48
CA ARG A 70 -4.71 3.38 7.03
C ARG A 70 -4.11 3.88 5.72
N CYS A 71 -4.96 4.22 4.74
CA CYS A 71 -4.51 4.79 3.48
C CYS A 71 -3.75 6.11 3.68
N ASN A 72 -4.20 6.96 4.60
CA ASN A 72 -3.54 8.23 4.91
C ASN A 72 -2.18 8.05 5.60
N GLU A 73 -2.09 7.13 6.56
CA GLU A 73 -0.85 6.82 7.29
C GLU A 73 0.22 6.24 6.35
N ILE A 74 -0.16 5.25 5.54
CA ILE A 74 0.71 4.67 4.51
C ILE A 74 1.08 5.74 3.48
N GLY A 75 0.10 6.49 2.97
CA GLY A 75 0.31 7.55 1.99
C GLY A 75 1.28 8.63 2.48
N ALA A 76 1.16 9.09 3.71
CA ALA A 76 2.04 10.08 4.31
C ALA A 76 3.50 9.57 4.38
N SER A 77 3.68 8.32 4.79
CA SER A 77 5.00 7.69 4.87
C SER A 77 5.64 7.49 3.50
N LEU A 78 4.85 7.08 2.50
CA LEU A 78 5.29 6.98 1.10
C LEU A 78 5.71 8.33 0.53
N MET A 79 4.95 9.40 0.80
CA MET A 79 5.29 10.75 0.36
C MET A 79 6.56 11.27 1.02
N PHE A 80 6.77 10.98 2.31
CA PHE A 80 8.04 11.27 2.98
C PHE A 80 9.20 10.60 2.23
N MET A 81 9.11 9.29 1.96
CA MET A 81 10.18 8.56 1.29
C MET A 81 10.41 9.05 -0.15
N LYS A 82 9.33 9.30 -0.92
CA LYS A 82 9.41 9.87 -2.27
C LYS A 82 10.12 11.22 -2.28
N ASN A 83 9.71 12.14 -1.42
CA ASN A 83 10.20 13.52 -1.43
C ASN A 83 11.62 13.66 -0.88
N ASN A 84 12.02 12.82 0.08
CA ASN A 84 13.34 12.91 0.70
C ASN A 84 14.41 12.08 0.00
N PHE A 85 14.02 11.02 -0.74
CA PHE A 85 14.98 10.07 -1.32
C PHE A 85 14.77 9.83 -2.82
N ASN A 86 13.95 10.65 -3.48
CA ASN A 86 13.67 10.62 -4.93
C ASN A 86 13.26 9.23 -5.45
N ILE A 87 12.41 8.53 -4.69
CA ILE A 87 11.98 7.16 -5.02
C ILE A 87 10.72 7.20 -5.87
N ARG A 88 10.66 6.33 -6.88
CA ARG A 88 9.42 6.07 -7.61
C ARG A 88 8.50 5.14 -6.81
N LEU A 89 7.27 5.57 -6.55
CA LEU A 89 6.25 4.77 -5.87
C LEU A 89 5.64 3.74 -6.83
N THR A 90 6.34 2.63 -7.05
CA THR A 90 5.84 1.49 -7.83
C THR A 90 4.88 0.66 -6.99
N ARG A 91 4.03 -0.15 -7.65
CA ARG A 91 3.11 -1.07 -6.94
C ARG A 91 3.88 -2.00 -5.99
N SER A 92 4.99 -2.56 -6.45
CA SER A 92 5.83 -3.45 -5.64
C SER A 92 6.38 -2.77 -4.39
N PHE A 93 6.85 -1.52 -4.52
CA PHE A 93 7.33 -0.73 -3.38
C PHE A 93 6.20 -0.45 -2.37
N ILE A 94 5.04 -0.03 -2.87
CA ILE A 94 3.88 0.30 -2.04
C ILE A 94 3.36 -0.95 -1.32
N THR A 95 3.20 -2.08 -2.02
CA THR A 95 2.77 -3.34 -1.41
C THR A 95 3.77 -3.81 -0.35
N ALA A 96 5.07 -3.79 -0.64
CA ALA A 96 6.08 -4.17 0.33
C ALA A 96 6.02 -3.29 1.58
N TYR A 97 5.86 -1.98 1.41
CA TYR A 97 5.79 -1.05 2.53
C TYR A 97 4.52 -1.26 3.35
N ALA A 98 3.38 -1.40 2.68
CA ALA A 98 2.09 -1.66 3.30
C ALA A 98 2.10 -2.96 4.11
N VAL A 99 2.82 -4.01 3.68
CA VAL A 99 2.95 -5.24 4.47
C VAL A 99 3.85 -5.02 5.69
N VAL A 100 5.07 -4.50 5.51
CA VAL A 100 6.01 -4.39 6.65
C VAL A 100 5.55 -3.41 7.72
N SER A 101 4.73 -2.41 7.35
CA SER A 101 4.19 -1.44 8.30
C SER A 101 3.15 -2.03 9.26
N GLU A 102 2.53 -3.15 8.92
CA GLU A 102 1.53 -3.83 9.75
C GLU A 102 2.14 -4.76 10.80
N HIS A 103 3.42 -5.12 10.61
CA HIS A 103 4.08 -5.99 11.57
C HIS A 103 3.92 -5.38 12.98
N PRO A 104 3.42 -6.09 14.01
CA PRO A 104 3.03 -5.49 15.29
C PRO A 104 4.15 -4.72 16.02
N LYS A 105 5.39 -5.16 15.78
CA LYS A 105 6.62 -4.52 16.30
C LYS A 105 7.18 -3.40 15.41
N PHE A 106 6.60 -3.13 14.24
CA PHE A 106 6.98 -2.04 13.37
C PHE A 106 6.75 -0.70 14.07
N LYS A 107 7.69 0.23 13.86
CA LYS A 107 7.64 1.59 14.40
C LYS A 107 8.18 2.53 13.34
N TRP A 108 7.32 3.43 12.86
CA TRP A 108 7.67 4.36 11.79
C TRP A 108 8.89 5.21 12.12
N GLU A 109 8.98 5.79 13.31
CA GLU A 109 10.12 6.66 13.69
C GLU A 109 11.47 5.94 13.68
N ARG A 110 11.49 4.65 14.03
CA ARG A 110 12.69 3.82 13.89
C ARG A 110 13.08 3.66 12.43
N PHE A 111 12.11 3.34 11.56
CA PHE A 111 12.37 3.18 10.13
C PHE A 111 12.82 4.49 9.48
N LYS A 112 12.13 5.59 9.78
CA LYS A 112 12.46 6.95 9.35
C LYS A 112 13.87 7.37 9.74
N THR A 113 14.31 7.04 10.95
CA THR A 113 15.68 7.29 11.41
C THR A 113 16.70 6.46 10.64
N ALA A 114 16.43 5.17 10.44
CA ALA A 114 17.31 4.30 9.67
C ALA A 114 17.43 4.73 8.20
N LEU A 115 16.35 5.22 7.60
CA LEU A 115 16.32 5.75 6.24
C LEU A 115 17.31 6.90 6.03
N LYS A 116 17.55 7.75 7.03
CA LYS A 116 18.51 8.88 6.91
C LYS A 116 19.93 8.43 6.54
N SER A 117 20.35 7.25 6.99
CA SER A 117 21.70 6.73 6.72
C SER A 117 21.74 5.65 5.65
N LYS A 118 20.60 5.02 5.32
CA LYS A 118 20.55 3.82 4.47
C LYS A 118 19.57 3.93 3.30
N SER A 119 19.04 5.11 3.00
CA SER A 119 18.06 5.33 1.93
C SER A 119 18.55 4.89 0.54
N ALA A 120 19.85 4.90 0.28
CA ALA A 120 20.43 4.40 -0.98
C ALA A 120 20.08 2.92 -1.26
N LEU A 121 19.80 2.12 -0.21
CA LEU A 121 19.38 0.73 -0.37
C LEU A 121 17.99 0.60 -1.02
N LEU A 122 17.13 1.63 -0.91
CA LEU A 122 15.80 1.65 -1.51
C LEU A 122 15.84 1.52 -3.03
N LEU A 123 16.93 1.93 -3.67
CA LEU A 123 17.11 1.84 -5.12
C LEU A 123 17.47 0.42 -5.59
N ARG A 124 17.74 -0.51 -4.68
CA ARG A 124 18.17 -1.88 -5.02
C ARG A 124 17.02 -2.87 -5.21
N GLY A 125 15.80 -2.52 -4.81
CA GLY A 125 14.65 -3.41 -4.95
C GLY A 125 14.03 -3.33 -6.35
N THR A 126 13.59 -4.47 -6.88
CA THR A 126 12.94 -4.54 -8.21
C THR A 126 11.52 -5.09 -8.17
N ASN A 127 11.24 -5.96 -7.20
CA ASN A 127 9.93 -6.57 -6.96
C ASN A 127 9.54 -6.46 -5.46
N THR A 128 8.34 -6.92 -5.11
CA THR A 128 7.80 -6.78 -3.75
C THR A 128 8.70 -7.44 -2.71
N GLU A 129 9.15 -8.68 -2.95
CA GLU A 129 10.00 -9.42 -2.01
C GLU A 129 11.37 -8.75 -1.85
N ASP A 130 11.97 -8.26 -2.93
CA ASP A 130 13.21 -7.51 -2.87
C ASP A 130 13.06 -6.27 -2.00
N PHE A 131 11.97 -5.53 -2.16
CA PHE A 131 11.70 -4.35 -1.34
C PHE A 131 11.50 -4.72 0.13
N VAL A 132 10.81 -5.83 0.44
CA VAL A 132 10.72 -6.35 1.81
C VAL A 132 12.11 -6.64 2.38
N ARG A 133 12.99 -7.32 1.64
CA ARG A 133 14.37 -7.60 2.05
C ARG A 133 15.20 -6.32 2.24
N VAL A 134 14.98 -5.31 1.40
CA VAL A 134 15.61 -3.99 1.53
C VAL A 134 15.12 -3.29 2.81
N PHE A 135 13.82 -3.29 3.08
CA PHE A 135 13.25 -2.69 4.29
C PHE A 135 13.75 -3.40 5.55
N ASP A 136 13.84 -4.73 5.52
CA ASP A 136 14.43 -5.54 6.60
C ASP A 136 15.87 -5.08 6.91
N LYS A 137 16.73 -5.00 5.88
CA LYS A 137 18.12 -4.54 6.03
C LYS A 137 18.22 -3.12 6.58
N ILE A 138 17.38 -2.21 6.10
CA ILE A 138 17.36 -0.81 6.59
C ILE A 138 16.96 -0.79 8.07
N TYR A 139 15.82 -1.40 8.41
CA TYR A 139 15.20 -1.36 9.72
C TYR A 139 16.02 -2.07 10.82
N ASN A 140 16.70 -3.15 10.45
CA ASN A 140 17.48 -3.99 11.36
C ASN A 140 18.97 -3.63 11.45
N GLY A 141 19.46 -2.70 10.64
CA GLY A 141 20.89 -2.38 10.69
C GLY A 141 21.24 -1.64 11.98
N ASN A 142 22.22 -2.18 12.72
CA ASN A 142 22.78 -1.66 13.98
C ASN A 142 21.82 -1.68 15.18
N VAL A 143 20.91 -2.66 15.23
CA VAL A 143 20.02 -2.88 16.38
C VAL A 143 20.12 -4.32 16.88
N HIS A 144 19.98 -4.51 18.20
CA HIS A 144 19.96 -5.83 18.82
C HIS A 144 18.61 -6.53 18.63
N ASN A 145 17.50 -5.80 18.81
CA ASN A 145 16.15 -6.33 18.67
C ASN A 145 15.66 -6.26 17.22
N LYS A 146 16.10 -7.24 16.43
CA LYS A 146 15.73 -7.38 15.01
C LYS A 146 14.32 -7.95 14.85
N ILE A 147 13.66 -7.52 13.78
CA ILE A 147 12.37 -8.05 13.33
C ILE A 147 12.61 -8.77 12.00
N ASN A 148 11.96 -9.89 11.73
CA ASN A 148 12.14 -10.59 10.45
C ASN A 148 10.98 -10.28 9.50
N PHE A 149 11.09 -9.17 8.75
CA PHE A 149 10.05 -8.78 7.79
C PHE A 149 9.97 -9.74 6.61
N THR A 150 11.07 -10.39 6.24
CA THR A 150 11.06 -11.36 5.15
C THR A 150 10.25 -12.60 5.53
N ARG A 151 10.42 -13.12 6.75
CA ARG A 151 9.61 -14.24 7.26
C ARG A 151 8.14 -13.85 7.37
N TYR A 152 7.85 -12.69 7.99
CA TYR A 152 6.49 -12.15 8.10
C TYR A 152 5.77 -12.04 6.74
N PHE A 153 6.48 -11.60 5.70
CA PHE A 153 5.93 -11.53 4.34
C PHE A 153 5.71 -12.91 3.71
N LEU A 154 6.67 -13.83 3.85
CA LEU A 154 6.59 -15.18 3.26
C LEU A 154 5.51 -16.03 3.92
N ASP A 155 5.37 -15.93 5.23
CA ASP A 155 4.38 -16.66 6.02
C ASP A 155 2.99 -16.03 5.93
N ARG A 156 2.89 -14.81 5.38
CA ARG A 156 1.64 -14.05 5.20
C ARG A 156 0.88 -13.72 6.48
N GLU A 157 1.59 -13.62 7.61
CA GLU A 157 1.03 -13.27 8.92
C GLU A 157 0.24 -11.95 8.92
N TYR A 158 0.50 -11.05 7.96
CA TYR A 158 -0.27 -9.80 7.77
C TYR A 158 -1.71 -10.00 7.25
N GLN A 159 -2.09 -11.24 6.95
CA GLN A 159 -3.44 -11.60 6.48
C GLN A 159 -4.30 -12.22 7.60
N ASP A 160 -3.69 -12.64 8.70
CA ASP A 160 -4.37 -13.39 9.77
C ASP A 160 -5.33 -12.49 10.58
N ASP A 161 -5.09 -11.17 10.59
CA ASP A 161 -5.96 -10.18 11.25
C ASP A 161 -7.31 -9.97 10.54
N GLU A 162 -7.55 -10.55 9.35
CA GLU A 162 -8.85 -10.47 8.65
C GLU A 162 -9.87 -11.55 9.07
N GLU A 163 -9.47 -12.60 9.80
CA GLU A 163 -10.36 -13.72 10.21
C GLU A 163 -11.02 -13.54 11.60
N GLY A 164 -10.80 -12.42 12.28
CA GLY A 164 -11.18 -12.23 13.68
C GLY A 164 -12.54 -11.59 13.99
N ASP A 165 -13.46 -11.45 13.03
CA ASP A 165 -14.75 -10.75 13.25
C ASP A 165 -15.97 -11.47 12.64
N ASP A 166 -15.97 -12.81 12.71
CA ASP A 166 -17.17 -13.65 12.57
C ASP A 166 -17.20 -14.64 13.76
N SER A 167 -17.72 -14.17 14.91
CA SER A 167 -18.12 -15.00 16.05
C SER A 167 -19.28 -14.35 16.80
#